data_AF-A0A5E7ZEU2-F1
#
_entry.id   AF-A0A5E7ZEU2-F1
#
_cell.length_a   1.000
_cell.length_b   1.000
_cell.length_c   1.000
_cell.angle_alpha   90.00
_cell.angle_beta   90.00
_cell.angle_gamma   90.00
#
_symmetry.space_group_name_H-M   'P 1'
#
loop_
_entity.id
_entity.type
_entity.pdbx_description
1 polymer ?
#
loop_
_entity_poly.entity_id
_entity_poly.type
_entity_poly.pdbx_seq_one_letter_code
_entity_poly.pdbx_strand_id
1 'polypeptide(L)' 'MSLPRLPRPAPEIVTLATQDEHDRIVMVLMQLEMALALAKAKKLGHLEAHLEAAIAEARSLQCKLLN' A
#
# COMPACT_ATOMS: atom_id res chain seq x y z
N MET A 1 -17.00 -7.82 -38.99
CA MET A 1 -16.05 -6.69 -38.85
C MET A 1 -15.46 -6.74 -37.45
N SER A 2 -14.32 -7.40 -37.29
CA SER A 2 -13.66 -7.60 -35.99
C SER A 2 -12.75 -6.41 -35.73
N LEU A 3 -13.02 -5.62 -34.69
CA LEU A 3 -12.15 -4.50 -34.30
C LEU A 3 -10.77 -5.04 -33.86
N PRO A 4 -9.65 -4.44 -34.32
CA PRO A 4 -8.33 -4.84 -33.88
C PRO A 4 -8.20 -4.59 -32.37
N ARG A 5 -7.87 -5.65 -31.62
CA ARG A 5 -7.55 -5.54 -30.19
C ARG A 5 -6.28 -4.72 -30.05
N LEU A 6 -6.39 -3.50 -29.51
CA LEU A 6 -5.24 -2.72 -29.08
C LEU A 6 -4.43 -3.55 -28.07
N PRO A 7 -3.09 -3.62 -28.22
CA PRO A 7 -2.25 -4.27 -27.23
C PRO A 7 -2.46 -3.59 -25.88
N ARG A 8 -2.72 -4.39 -24.82
CA ARG A 8 -2.76 -3.87 -23.45
C ARG A 8 -1.44 -3.16 -23.18
N PRO A 9 -1.44 -1.94 -22.64
CA PRO A 9 -0.20 -1.32 -22.17
C PRO A 9 0.45 -2.30 -21.19
N ALA A 10 1.72 -2.61 -21.44
CA ALA A 10 2.48 -3.47 -20.54
C ALA A 10 2.44 -2.83 -19.15
N PRO A 11 2.20 -3.61 -18.08
CA PRO A 11 2.26 -3.07 -16.73
C PRO A 11 3.65 -2.46 -16.56
N GLU A 12 3.70 -1.15 -16.33
CA GLU A 12 4.93 -0.48 -15.95
C GLU A 12 5.45 -1.19 -14.70
N ILE A 13 6.66 -1.74 -14.82
CA ILE A 13 7.27 -2.48 -13.74
C ILE A 13 7.65 -1.44 -12.68
N VAL A 14 6.82 -1.31 -11.66
CA VAL A 14 7.12 -0.50 -10.48
C VAL A 14 8.28 -1.17 -9.75
N THR A 15 9.48 -0.63 -9.92
CA THR A 15 10.70 -1.13 -9.26
C THR A 15 11.09 -0.21 -8.11
N LEU A 16 11.87 -0.74 -7.15
CA LEU A 16 12.51 0.07 -6.10
C LEU A 16 13.29 1.28 -6.65
N ALA A 17 13.79 1.21 -7.89
CA ALA A 17 14.53 2.28 -8.54
C ALA A 17 13.64 3.39 -9.13
N THR A 18 12.35 3.11 -9.34
CA THR A 18 11.38 4.06 -9.89
C THR A 18 10.45 4.67 -8.83
N GLN A 19 10.54 4.21 -7.58
CA GLN A 19 9.74 4.71 -6.48
C GLN A 19 10.56 5.58 -5.54
N ASP A 20 10.08 6.79 -5.30
CA ASP A 20 10.64 7.60 -4.24
C ASP A 20 10.28 7.01 -2.85
N GLU A 21 10.90 7.58 -1.82
CA GLU A 21 10.66 7.13 -0.45
C GLU A 21 9.22 7.40 0.00
N HIS A 22 8.58 8.44 -0.55
CA HIS A 22 7.21 8.80 -0.27
C HIS A 22 6.21 7.75 -0.82
N ASP A 23 6.33 7.37 -2.09
CA ASP A 23 5.52 6.35 -2.77
C ASP A 23 5.61 5.00 -2.06
N ARG A 24 6.80 4.66 -1.56
CA ARG A 24 7.02 3.44 -0.77
C ARG A 24 6.25 3.49 0.54
N ILE A 25 6.28 4.62 1.27
CA ILE A 25 5.50 4.77 2.50
C ILE A 25 4.00 4.72 2.22
N VAL A 26 3.53 5.35 1.15
CA VAL A 26 2.11 5.31 0.75
C VAL A 26 1.68 3.87 0.46
N MET A 27 2.50 3.10 -0.27
CA MET A 27 2.21 1.68 -0.52
C MET A 27 2.14 0.86 0.76
N VAL A 28 3.09 1.05 1.68
CA VAL A 28 3.09 0.36 2.98
C VAL A 28 1.84 0.70 3.78
N LEU A 29 1.42 1.97 3.80
CA LEU A 29 0.18 2.39 4.47
C LEU A 29 -1.05 1.70 3.89
N MET A 30 -1.19 1.66 2.56
CA MET A 30 -2.31 0.96 1.91
C MET A 30 -2.32 -0.55 2.24
N GLN A 31 -1.14 -1.18 2.26
CA GLN A 31 -1.02 -2.61 2.59
C GLN A 31 -1.36 -2.88 4.07
N LEU A 32 -0.95 -2.01 4.99
CA LEU A 32 -1.29 -2.12 6.41
C LEU A 32 -2.79 -1.90 6.65
N GLU A 33 -3.40 -0.93 5.98
CA GLU A 33 -4.85 -0.69 6.08
C GLU A 33 -5.66 -1.89 5.53
N MET A 34 -5.22 -2.48 4.42
CA MET A 34 -5.82 -3.70 3.89
C MET A 34 -5.64 -4.89 4.83
N ALA A 35 -4.45 -5.06 5.41
CA ALA A 35 -4.19 -6.10 6.42
C ALA A 35 -5.09 -5.92 7.66
N LEU A 36 -5.33 -4.68 8.09
CA LEU A 36 -6.20 -4.37 9.22
C LEU A 36 -7.66 -4.71 8.91
N ALA A 37 -8.14 -4.37 7.72
CA ALA A 37 -9.48 -4.76 7.26
C ALA A 37 -9.66 -6.28 7.26
N LEU A 38 -8.64 -7.02 6.80
CA LEU A 38 -8.64 -8.49 6.82
C LEU A 38 -8.58 -9.06 8.23
N ALA A 39 -7.80 -8.46 9.13
CA ALA A 39 -7.71 -8.86 10.54
C ALA A 39 -9.07 -8.69 11.23
N LYS A 40 -9.74 -7.55 11.02
CA LYS A 40 -11.09 -7.27 11.52
C LYS A 40 -12.13 -8.25 10.98
N ALA A 41 -12.09 -8.53 9.67
CA ALA A 41 -12.98 -9.51 9.05
C ALA A 41 -12.80 -10.93 9.62
N LYS A 42 -11.57 -11.28 10.02
CA LYS A 42 -11.23 -12.59 10.60
C LYS A 42 -11.27 -12.63 12.14
N LYS A 43 -11.65 -11.52 12.80
CA LYS A 43 -11.68 -11.38 14.27
C LYS A 43 -10.33 -11.67 14.94
N LEU A 44 -9.23 -11.28 14.30
CA LEU A 44 -7.87 -11.47 14.82
C LEU A 44 -7.49 -10.28 15.73
N GLY A 45 -8.16 -10.14 16.87
CA GLY A 45 -8.06 -8.94 17.72
C GLY A 45 -6.64 -8.59 18.20
N HIS A 46 -5.77 -9.58 18.41
CA HIS A 46 -4.36 -9.33 18.76
C HIS A 46 -3.57 -8.66 17.62
N LEU A 47 -3.93 -8.99 16.37
CA LEU A 47 -3.27 -8.46 15.17
C LEU A 47 -3.76 -7.04 14.85
N GLU A 48 -5.02 -6.73 15.19
CA GLU A 48 -5.58 -5.38 14.99
C GLU A 48 -4.76 -4.31 15.72
N ALA A 49 -4.45 -4.52 17.00
CA ALA A 49 -3.68 -3.56 17.78
C ALA A 49 -2.27 -3.34 17.23
N HIS A 50 -1.62 -4.40 16.74
CA HIS A 50 -0.29 -4.30 16.12
C HIS A 50 -0.33 -3.57 14.78
N LEU A 51 -1.37 -3.81 13.97
CA LEU A 51 -1.55 -3.13 12.69
C LEU A 51 -1.90 -1.66 12.88
N GLU A 52 -2.73 -1.31 13.87
CA GLU A 52 -3.06 0.08 14.19
C GLU A 52 -1.83 0.86 14.67
N ALA A 53 -0.97 0.24 15.50
CA ALA A 53 0.31 0.83 15.89
C ALA A 53 1.26 1.04 14.70
N ALA A 54 1.39 0.03 13.82
CA ALA A 54 2.22 0.13 12.63
C ALA A 54 1.74 1.23 11.66
N ILE A 55 0.41 1.40 11.49
CA ILE A 55 -0.15 2.48 10.68
C ILE A 55 0.19 3.85 11.29
N ALA A 56 0.09 4.00 12.62
CA ALA A 56 0.43 5.24 13.30
C ALA A 56 1.90 5.63 13.11
N GLU A 57 2.82 4.66 13.20
CA GLU A 57 4.24 4.87 12.95
C GLU A 57 4.52 5.23 11.49
N ALA A 58 3.94 4.51 10.53
CA ALA A 58 4.08 4.80 9.10
C ALA A 58 3.55 6.21 8.74
N ARG A 59 2.43 6.64 9.32
CA ARG A 59 1.92 8.03 9.18
C ARG A 59 2.86 9.06 9.78
N SER A 60 3.47 8.76 10.93
CA SER A 60 4.48 9.64 11.54
C SER A 60 5.70 9.81 10.63
N LEU A 61 6.18 8.72 10.03
CA LEU A 61 7.28 8.76 9.05
C LEU A 61 6.88 9.53 7.79
N GLN A 62 5.67 9.34 7.28
CA GLN A 62 5.16 10.10 6.14
C GLN A 62 5.17 11.61 6.43
N CYS A 63 4.66 12.03 7.60
CA CYS A 63 4.67 13.44 7.99
C CYS A 63 6.09 14.00 8.14
N LYS A 64 7.07 13.18 8.54
CA LYS A 64 8.49 13.61 8.62
C LYS A 64 9.15 13.75 7.26
N LEU A 65 8.73 12.98 6.25
CA LEU A 65 9.24 13.13 4.88
C LEU A 65 8.62 14.32 4.14
N LEU A 66 7.44 14.77 4.56
CA LEU A 66 6.73 15.90 3.97
C LEU A 66 7.13 17.27 4.56
N ASN A 67 7.82 17.29 5.71
CA ASN A 67 8.29 18.49 6.42
C ASN A 67 9.80 18.65 6.29
#